data_AF-A0A9X8YLN6-F1
#
_entry.id   AF-A0A9X8YLN6-F1
#
_cell.length_a   1.000
_cell.length_b   1.000
_cell.length_c   1.000
_cell.angle_alpha   90.00
_cell.angle_beta   90.00
_cell.angle_gamma   90.00
#
_symmetry.space_group_name_H-M   'P 1'
#
loop_
_entity.id
_entity.type
_entity.pdbx_description
1 polymer ?
#
loop_
_entity_poly.entity_id
_entity_poly.type
_entity_poly.pdbx_seq_one_letter_code
_entity_poly.pdbx_strand_id
1 'polypeptide(L)' 'MLIRVEIPVDAAGIDALLRRAFGRDDEADLVQQLREDGLLTLGVVATD' A
#
# COMPACT_ATOMS: atom_id res chain seq x y z
N MET A 1 -0.39 -16.77 -6.70
CA MET A 1 0.67 -15.84 -6.24
C MET A 1 1.30 -15.12 -7.43
N LEU A 2 0.75 -13.96 -7.75
CA LEU A 2 1.18 -13.02 -8.78
C LEU A 2 1.79 -11.79 -8.11
N ILE A 3 3.01 -11.42 -8.51
CA ILE A 3 3.64 -10.15 -8.13
C ILE A 3 3.50 -9.19 -9.30
N ARG A 4 2.95 -8.01 -9.05
CA ARG A 4 2.71 -7.01 -10.10
C ARG A 4 2.84 -5.58 -9.58
N VAL A 5 2.94 -4.64 -10.51
CA VAL A 5 2.86 -3.22 -10.19
C VAL A 5 1.50 -2.94 -9.55
N GLU A 6 1.55 -2.09 -8.55
CA GLU A 6 0.39 -1.59 -7.84
C GLU A 6 -0.53 -0.77 -8.76
N ILE A 7 -1.84 -0.97 -8.61
CA ILE A 7 -2.87 -0.19 -9.29
C ILE A 7 -3.83 0.43 -8.26
N PRO A 8 -4.61 1.47 -8.61
CA PRO A 8 -5.43 2.20 -7.65
C PRO A 8 -6.40 1.35 -6.81
N VAL A 9 -6.89 0.21 -7.34
CA VAL A 9 -7.79 -0.69 -6.61
C VAL A 9 -7.10 -1.42 -5.43
N ASP A 10 -5.77 -1.50 -5.42
CA ASP A 10 -5.03 -2.18 -4.35
C ASP A 10 -4.97 -1.36 -3.05
N ALA A 11 -5.25 -0.05 -3.11
CA ALA A 11 -5.04 0.89 -2.00
C ALA A 11 -5.72 0.44 -0.69
N ALA A 12 -6.98 0.00 -0.75
CA ALA A 12 -7.70 -0.47 0.43
C ALA A 12 -7.11 -1.77 1.00
N GLY A 13 -6.62 -2.66 0.15
CA GLY A 13 -5.97 -3.90 0.58
C GLY A 13 -4.60 -3.66 1.21
N ILE A 14 -3.85 -2.70 0.67
CA ILE A 14 -2.55 -2.27 1.21
C ILE A 14 -2.71 -1.62 2.57
N ASP A 15 -3.68 -0.70 2.74
CA ASP A 15 -3.97 -0.05 4.03
C ASP A 15 -4.26 -1.09 5.12
N ALA A 16 -5.19 -2.02 4.86
CA ALA A 16 -5.52 -3.09 5.80
C ALA A 16 -4.33 -4.02 6.10
N LEU A 17 -3.48 -4.28 5.10
CA LEU A 17 -2.27 -5.08 5.28
C LEU A 17 -1.26 -4.38 6.19
N LEU A 18 -0.98 -3.10 5.95
CA LEU A 18 0.00 -2.32 6.72
C LEU A 18 -0.42 -2.20 8.18
N ARG A 19 -1.69 -1.82 8.45
CA ARG A 19 -2.21 -1.72 9.82
C ARG A 19 -2.10 -3.05 10.57
N ARG A 20 -2.43 -4.15 9.91
CA ARG A 20 -2.34 -5.50 10.50
C ARG A 20 -0.89 -5.96 10.72
N ALA A 21 0.01 -5.67 9.78
CA ALA A 21 1.38 -6.16 9.81
C ALA A 21 2.25 -5.42 10.82
N PHE A 22 2.06 -4.10 10.95
CA PHE A 22 2.87 -3.25 11.81
C PHE A 22 2.19 -2.98 13.17
N GLY A 23 0.88 -3.23 13.30
CA GLY A 23 0.13 -3.05 14.53
C GLY A 23 -0.01 -1.58 14.95
N ARG A 24 0.28 -0.67 14.03
CA ARG A 24 0.17 0.78 14.15
C ARG A 24 -0.31 1.36 12.81
N ASP A 25 -0.76 2.60 12.86
CA ASP A 25 -1.33 3.29 11.71
C ASP A 25 -0.27 4.07 10.91
N ASP A 26 0.90 4.33 11.50
CA ASP A 26 1.97 5.18 10.96
C ASP A 26 2.38 4.79 9.52
N GLU A 27 2.60 3.50 9.25
CA GLU A 27 2.98 3.02 7.92
C GLU A 27 1.84 3.14 6.90
N ALA A 28 0.61 2.87 7.31
CA ALA A 28 -0.55 2.95 6.43
C ALA A 28 -0.83 4.41 6.03
N ASP A 29 -0.78 5.30 7.01
CA ASP A 29 -1.02 6.73 6.82
C ASP A 29 0.10 7.37 5.98
N LEU A 30 1.37 7.00 6.19
CA LEU A 30 2.49 7.44 5.37
C LEU A 30 2.33 7.01 3.91
N VAL A 31 1.99 5.74 3.66
CA VAL A 31 1.80 5.22 2.30
C VAL A 31 0.61 5.89 1.61
N GLN A 32 -0.46 6.18 2.35
CA GLN A 32 -1.59 6.95 1.84
C GLN A 32 -1.17 8.37 1.43
N GLN A 33 -0.48 9.10 2.31
CA GLN A 33 -0.01 10.47 2.02
C GLN A 33 0.92 10.50 0.80
N LEU A 34 1.91 9.61 0.75
CA LEU A 34 2.83 9.53 -0.40
C LEU A 34 2.11 9.24 -1.72
N ARG A 35 1.01 8.50 -1.69
CA ARG A 35 0.18 8.23 -2.86
C ARG A 35 -0.59 9.47 -3.30
N GLU A 36 -1.26 10.13 -2.35
CA GLU A 36 -2.07 11.32 -2.62
C GLU A 36 -1.22 12.48 -3.13
N ASP A 37 0.01 12.61 -2.61
CA ASP A 37 0.99 13.61 -3.03
C ASP A 37 1.74 13.22 -4.33
N GLY A 38 1.52 12.02 -4.87
CA GLY A 38 2.21 11.52 -6.06
C GLY A 38 3.71 11.26 -5.86
N LEU A 39 4.14 11.05 -4.62
CA LEU A 39 5.53 10.81 -4.22
C LEU A 39 5.92 9.32 -4.24
N LEU A 40 4.95 8.41 -4.40
CA LEU A 40 5.23 6.99 -4.65
C LEU A 40 5.80 6.78 -6.06
N THR A 41 7.12 6.54 -6.12
CA THR A 41 7.82 6.31 -7.39
C THR A 41 7.50 4.92 -7.99
N LEU A 42 7.39 3.89 -7.14
CA LEU A 42 7.07 2.52 -7.55
C LEU A 42 6.43 1.77 -6.37
N GLY A 43 5.29 1.13 -6.62
CA GLY A 43 4.64 0.21 -5.71
C GLY A 43 4.49 -1.18 -6.34
N VAL A 44 4.72 -2.23 -5.56
CA VAL A 44 4.60 -3.63 -6.00
C VAL A 44 3.75 -4.38 -4.99
N VAL A 45 2.77 -5.14 -5.48
CA VAL A 45 1.87 -5.95 -4.67
C VAL A 45 2.01 -7.43 -4.98
N ALA A 46 1.81 -8.27 -3.97
CA ALA A 46 1.69 -9.71 -4.13
C ALA A 46 0.23 -10.12 -3.85
N THR A 47 -0.44 -10.69 -4.84
CA THR A 47 -1.81 -11.20 -4.74
C THR A 47 -1.82 -12.68 -5.07
N ASP A 48 -2.64 -13.50 -4.41
CA ASP A 48 -2.78 -14.91 -4.82
C ASP A 48 -3.61 -15.05 -6.09
#